data_AF-A0A455U6N3-F1
#
_entry.id   AF-A0A455U6N3-F1
#
_cell.length_a   1.000
_cell.length_b   1.000
_cell.length_c   1.000
_cell.angle_alpha   90.00
_cell.angle_beta   90.00
_cell.angle_gamma   90.00
#
_symmetry.space_group_name_H-M   'P 1'
#
loop_
_entity.id
_entity.type
_entity.pdbx_description
1 polymer ?
#
loop_
_entity_poly.entity_id
_entity_poly.type
_entity_poly.pdbx_seq_one_letter_code
_entity_poly.pdbx_strand_id
1 'polypeptide(L)'
;MGRYMHRVFPVDTFIAGSKPLALIAQRAITQPTQVALQPATRYYTDLTEYIEIIEAPTTVAVAEGLLAGRYEAGICAAEVLEQAPNQLRLMQSLGPALDTWVMFATTPLPASSSLRLEADT
;
A
#
# COMPACT_ATOMS: atom_id res chain seq x y z
N MET A 1 7.13 13.42 -11.12
CA MET A 1 7.27 13.31 -12.58
C MET A 1 7.45 14.64 -13.29
N GLY A 2 6.59 15.64 -13.11
CA GLY A 2 6.66 16.91 -13.88
C GLY A 2 8.06 17.58 -13.93
N ARG A 3 8.81 17.55 -12.82
CA ARG A 3 10.19 18.10 -12.76
C ARG A 3 11.19 17.40 -13.69
N TYR A 4 10.97 16.15 -14.06
CA TYR A 4 11.92 15.30 -14.80
C TYR A 4 11.35 14.76 -16.11
N MET A 5 10.26 15.36 -16.62
CA MET A 5 9.54 14.88 -17.80
C MET A 5 10.43 14.59 -19.01
N HIS A 6 11.48 15.38 -19.23
CA HIS A 6 12.40 15.21 -20.37
C HIS A 6 13.68 14.44 -20.04
N ARG A 7 13.77 13.85 -18.85
CA ARG A 7 14.96 13.15 -18.34
C ARG A 7 14.66 11.74 -17.85
N VAL A 8 13.39 11.39 -17.72
CA VAL A 8 12.93 10.11 -17.19
C VAL A 8 11.77 9.65 -18.06
N PHE A 9 11.95 8.53 -18.73
CA PHE A 9 11.04 8.00 -19.75
C PHE A 9 10.42 6.70 -19.24
N PRO A 10 9.10 6.50 -19.37
CA PRO A 10 8.51 5.18 -19.24
C PRO A 10 9.16 4.26 -20.28
N VAL A 11 9.64 3.11 -19.85
CA VAL A 11 10.30 2.12 -20.72
C VAL A 11 9.68 0.74 -20.65
N ASP A 12 8.87 0.45 -19.63
CA ASP A 12 8.15 -0.80 -19.53
C ASP A 12 6.94 -0.65 -18.59
N THR A 13 6.01 -1.59 -18.69
CA THR A 13 4.91 -1.74 -17.75
C THR A 13 4.64 -3.21 -17.46
N PHE A 14 4.37 -3.53 -16.20
CA PHE A 14 3.97 -4.88 -15.81
C PHE A 14 2.92 -4.84 -14.71
N ILE A 15 2.14 -5.91 -14.60
CA ILE A 15 1.14 -6.08 -13.55
C ILE A 15 1.71 -7.02 -12.51
N ALA A 16 1.78 -6.55 -11.26
CA ALA A 16 2.27 -7.35 -10.15
C ALA A 16 1.58 -6.96 -8.84
N GLY A 17 1.43 -7.93 -7.95
CA GLY A 17 0.91 -7.68 -6.61
C GLY A 17 1.84 -6.78 -5.80
N SER A 18 1.28 -5.84 -5.06
CA SER A 18 2.00 -5.13 -4.00
C SER A 18 2.33 -6.04 -2.83
N LYS A 19 2.96 -5.49 -1.77
CA LYS A 19 3.11 -6.23 -0.52
C LYS A 19 1.74 -6.64 0.01
N PRO A 20 1.55 -7.88 0.49
CA PRO A 20 0.28 -8.31 1.08
C PRO A 20 -0.12 -7.40 2.24
N LEU A 21 -1.35 -6.91 2.22
CA LEU A 21 -1.93 -6.12 3.29
C LEU A 21 -2.72 -7.00 4.27
N ALA A 22 -2.89 -6.48 5.47
CA ALA A 22 -3.68 -7.09 6.52
C ALA A 22 -4.34 -6.01 7.39
N LEU A 23 -5.49 -6.35 7.96
CA LEU A 23 -6.04 -5.66 9.12
C LEU A 23 -5.36 -6.23 10.37
N ILE A 24 -4.64 -5.38 11.08
CA ILE A 24 -3.82 -5.73 12.25
C ILE A 24 -4.29 -4.91 13.45
N ALA A 25 -4.30 -5.50 14.65
CA ALA A 25 -4.64 -4.81 15.89
C ALA A 25 -3.61 -5.04 16.99
N GLN A 26 -3.64 -4.17 18.01
CA GLN A 26 -2.96 -4.41 19.28
C GLN A 26 -3.49 -5.70 19.91
N ARG A 27 -2.59 -6.60 20.27
CA ARG A 27 -2.91 -7.87 20.93
C ARG A 27 -3.58 -7.66 22.28
N ALA A 28 -3.21 -6.61 23.00
CA ALA A 28 -3.80 -6.25 24.29
C ALA A 28 -5.26 -5.74 24.19
N ILE A 29 -5.75 -5.44 22.99
CA ILE A 29 -7.10 -4.90 22.76
C ILE A 29 -7.97 -5.99 22.11
N THR A 30 -8.94 -6.49 22.88
CA THR A 30 -9.84 -7.57 22.43
C THR A 30 -10.78 -7.09 21.31
N GLN A 31 -11.34 -5.89 21.45
CA GLN A 31 -12.28 -5.27 20.50
C GLN A 31 -11.82 -3.84 20.21
N PRO A 32 -11.00 -3.60 19.18
CA PRO A 32 -10.61 -2.26 18.79
C PRO A 32 -11.82 -1.48 18.26
N THR A 33 -11.95 -0.24 18.70
CA THR A 33 -13.01 0.70 18.29
C THR A 33 -12.54 1.70 17.25
N GLN A 34 -11.21 1.88 17.13
CA GLN A 34 -10.57 2.74 16.14
C GLN A 34 -9.78 1.93 15.12
N VAL A 35 -9.82 2.35 13.85
CA VAL A 35 -9.00 1.79 12.78
C VAL A 35 -8.29 2.88 11.99
N ALA A 36 -6.98 2.78 11.87
CA ALA A 36 -6.19 3.65 11.01
C ALA A 36 -5.99 3.04 9.61
N LEU A 37 -6.14 3.84 8.56
CA LEU A 37 -5.98 3.38 7.19
C LEU A 37 -5.44 4.46 6.26
N GLN A 38 -4.79 4.05 5.18
CA GLN A 38 -4.59 4.92 4.03
C GLN A 38 -5.93 5.01 3.26
N PRO A 39 -6.41 6.20 2.83
CA PRO A 39 -7.72 6.34 2.18
C PRO A 39 -8.02 5.35 1.04
N ALA A 40 -7.01 4.95 0.25
CA ALA A 40 -7.18 4.00 -0.85
C ALA A 40 -7.55 2.57 -0.40
N THR A 41 -7.30 2.20 0.86
CA THR A 41 -7.59 0.87 1.40
C THR A 41 -8.94 0.79 2.12
N ARG A 42 -9.73 1.88 2.13
CA ARG A 42 -11.00 2.01 2.86
C ARG A 42 -12.00 0.88 2.56
N TYR A 43 -12.00 0.37 1.34
CA TYR A 43 -12.94 -0.63 0.87
C TYR A 43 -12.34 -2.03 0.74
N TYR A 44 -11.16 -2.28 1.31
CA TYR A 44 -10.51 -3.59 1.23
C TYR A 44 -11.13 -4.61 2.19
N THR A 45 -11.87 -4.14 3.20
CA THR A 45 -12.68 -4.98 4.09
C THR A 45 -13.85 -4.17 4.68
N ASP A 46 -14.76 -4.85 5.36
CA ASP A 46 -15.82 -4.22 6.13
C ASP A 46 -15.24 -3.55 7.39
N LEU A 47 -15.55 -2.27 7.57
CA LEU A 47 -15.09 -1.45 8.69
C LEU A 47 -16.26 -0.90 9.52
N THR A 48 -17.49 -1.37 9.28
CA THR A 48 -18.70 -0.84 9.93
C THR A 48 -18.73 -1.00 11.44
N GLU A 49 -17.96 -1.94 12.01
CA GLU A 49 -17.85 -2.14 13.46
C GLU A 49 -16.94 -1.12 14.16
N TYR A 50 -16.11 -0.38 13.42
CA TYR A 50 -15.24 0.66 14.00
C TYR A 50 -16.01 1.97 14.16
N ILE A 51 -15.92 2.55 15.35
CA ILE A 51 -16.55 3.83 15.70
C ILE A 51 -15.79 4.99 15.03
N GLU A 52 -14.46 4.86 14.95
CA GLU A 52 -13.59 5.90 14.41
C GLU A 52 -12.67 5.34 13.32
N ILE A 53 -12.63 6.05 12.19
CA ILE A 53 -11.70 5.79 11.10
C ILE A 53 -10.69 6.94 11.04
N ILE A 54 -9.42 6.61 11.24
CA ILE A 54 -8.31 7.57 11.21
C ILE A 54 -7.59 7.46 9.87
N GLU A 55 -7.59 8.54 9.09
CA GLU A 55 -6.87 8.57 7.82
C GLU A 55 -5.40 8.92 8.01
N ALA A 56 -4.52 8.03 7.54
CA ALA A 56 -3.07 8.20 7.50
C ALA A 56 -2.61 8.39 6.05
N PRO A 57 -1.48 9.07 5.80
CA PRO A 57 -1.04 9.36 4.44
C PRO A 57 -0.58 8.10 3.67
N THR A 58 -0.11 7.07 4.37
CA THR A 58 0.41 5.82 3.77
C THR A 58 0.13 4.62 4.68
N THR A 59 0.14 3.41 4.11
CA THR A 59 0.11 2.16 4.88
C THR A 59 1.33 1.98 5.79
N VAL A 60 2.47 2.61 5.43
CA VAL A 60 3.67 2.67 6.29
C VAL A 60 3.41 3.53 7.54
N ALA A 61 2.76 4.69 7.39
CA ALA A 61 2.41 5.55 8.53
C ALA A 61 1.42 4.86 9.48
N VAL A 62 0.49 4.03 8.94
CA VAL A 62 -0.37 3.16 9.76
C VAL A 62 0.47 2.16 10.56
N ALA A 63 1.41 1.47 9.92
CA ALA A 63 2.30 0.50 10.57
C ALA A 63 3.13 1.16 11.69
N GLU A 64 3.73 2.31 11.43
CA GLU A 64 4.49 3.08 12.43
C GLU A 64 3.62 3.49 13.62
N GLY A 65 2.36 3.86 13.37
CA GLY A 65 1.39 4.16 14.42
C GLY A 65 1.01 2.94 15.26
N LEU A 66 0.83 1.78 14.64
CA LEU A 66 0.59 0.52 15.35
C LEU A 66 1.79 0.12 16.23
N LEU A 67 3.00 0.16 15.68
CA LEU A 67 4.23 -0.16 16.42
C LEU A 67 4.43 0.79 17.60
N ALA A 68 4.12 2.08 17.42
CA ALA A 68 4.19 3.07 18.48
C ALA A 68 3.01 3.06 19.47
N GLY A 69 2.03 2.17 19.30
CA GLY A 69 0.85 2.10 20.17
C GLY A 69 -0.12 3.27 20.02
N ARG A 70 -0.02 4.05 18.94
CA ARG A 70 -0.91 5.19 18.65
C ARG A 70 -2.26 4.78 18.07
N TYR A 71 -2.35 3.58 17.51
CA TYR A 71 -3.57 3.02 16.91
C TYR A 71 -3.94 1.68 17.55
N GLU A 72 -5.24 1.46 17.71
CA GLU A 72 -5.78 0.19 18.22
C GLU A 72 -5.78 -0.89 17.13
N ALA A 73 -6.18 -0.51 15.91
CA ALA A 73 -6.12 -1.33 14.70
C ALA A 73 -5.72 -0.50 13.48
N GLY A 74 -5.30 -1.18 12.41
CA GLY A 74 -5.03 -0.52 11.14
C GLY A 74 -4.74 -1.46 9.97
N ILE A 75 -4.92 -0.93 8.76
CA ILE A 75 -4.60 -1.62 7.51
C ILE A 75 -3.19 -1.25 7.07
N CYS A 76 -2.28 -2.23 7.09
CA CYS A 76 -0.90 -2.06 6.66
C CYS A 76 -0.31 -3.38 6.12
N ALA A 77 0.99 -3.39 5.77
CA ALA A 77 1.66 -4.59 5.27
C ALA A 77 1.67 -5.70 6.33
N ALA A 78 1.34 -6.93 5.93
CA ALA A 78 1.24 -8.08 6.83
C ALA A 78 2.56 -8.39 7.58
N GLU A 79 3.71 -8.09 6.95
CA GLU A 79 5.06 -8.27 7.50
C GLU A 79 5.30 -7.49 8.81
N VAL A 80 4.50 -6.47 9.12
CA VAL A 80 4.61 -5.70 10.38
C VAL A 80 4.39 -6.59 11.60
N LEU A 81 3.62 -7.68 11.46
CA LEU A 81 3.43 -8.68 12.51
C LEU A 81 4.75 -9.35 12.94
N GLU A 82 5.70 -9.49 12.01
CA GLU A 82 7.02 -10.09 12.29
C GLU A 82 7.90 -9.15 13.12
N GLN A 83 7.68 -7.84 13.02
CA GLN A 83 8.44 -6.84 13.77
C GLN A 83 8.02 -6.76 15.24
N ALA A 84 6.75 -7.08 15.55
CA ALA A 84 6.21 -6.98 16.90
C ALA A 84 5.19 -8.11 17.22
N PRO A 85 5.59 -9.40 17.16
CA PRO A 85 4.66 -10.54 17.26
C PRO A 85 3.94 -10.63 18.61
N ASN A 86 4.56 -10.11 19.67
CA ASN A 86 4.00 -10.08 21.02
C ASN A 86 3.06 -8.88 21.25
N GLN A 87 3.15 -7.84 20.43
CA GLN A 87 2.35 -6.62 20.55
C GLN A 87 1.16 -6.63 19.59
N LEU A 88 1.33 -7.18 18.39
CA LEU A 88 0.35 -7.11 17.32
C LEU A 88 -0.28 -8.48 17.05
N ARG A 89 -1.50 -8.48 16.54
CA ARG A 89 -2.22 -9.67 16.07
C ARG A 89 -2.88 -9.43 14.73
N LEU A 90 -2.91 -10.47 13.90
CA LEU A 90 -3.70 -10.48 12.67
C LEU A 90 -5.18 -10.51 13.03
N MET A 91 -5.98 -9.63 12.42
CA MET A 91 -7.44 -9.75 12.41
C MET A 91 -7.92 -10.36 11.11
N GLN A 92 -7.38 -9.89 9.98
CA GLN A 92 -7.78 -10.38 8.66
C GLN A 92 -6.63 -10.21 7.66
N SER A 93 -6.38 -11.25 6.86
CA SER A 93 -5.51 -11.15 5.69
C SER A 93 -6.30 -10.57 4.52
N LEU A 94 -5.75 -9.53 3.88
CA LEU A 94 -6.37 -8.86 2.74
C LEU A 94 -5.68 -9.23 1.41
N GLY A 95 -4.46 -9.77 1.48
CA GLY A 95 -3.67 -10.12 0.31
C GLY A 95 -3.07 -8.89 -0.39
N PRO A 96 -2.36 -9.11 -1.51
CA PRO A 96 -1.80 -8.02 -2.30
C PRO A 96 -2.86 -7.37 -3.18
N ALA A 97 -2.84 -6.04 -3.29
CA ALA A 97 -3.54 -5.36 -4.37
C ALA A 97 -2.79 -5.60 -5.68
N LEU A 98 -3.52 -5.79 -6.78
CA LEU A 98 -2.91 -5.97 -8.10
C LEU A 98 -2.68 -4.60 -8.73
N ASP A 99 -1.42 -4.24 -8.92
CA ASP A 99 -1.02 -2.90 -9.35
C ASP A 99 -0.37 -2.94 -10.74
N THR A 100 -0.55 -1.85 -11.50
CA THR A 100 0.22 -1.60 -12.72
C THR A 100 1.47 -0.81 -12.35
N TRP A 101 2.63 -1.39 -12.64
CA TRP A 101 3.94 -0.80 -12.39
C TRP A 101 4.50 -0.24 -13.67
N VAL A 102 4.94 1.02 -13.63
CA VAL A 102 5.62 1.66 -14.75
C VAL A 102 7.10 1.77 -14.43
N MET A 103 7.93 1.13 -15.25
CA MET A 103 9.39 1.23 -15.14
C MET A 103 9.87 2.47 -15.89
N PHE A 104 10.76 3.22 -15.24
CA PHE A 104 11.32 4.45 -15.79
C PHE A 104 12.84 4.34 -15.94
N ALA A 105 13.38 4.89 -17.02
CA ALA A 105 14.81 4.99 -17.27
C ALA A 105 15.21 6.39 -17.74
N THR A 106 16.51 6.70 -17.68
CA THR A 106 17.06 7.97 -18.19
C THR A 106 17.27 7.98 -19.70
N THR A 107 17.17 6.82 -20.34
CA THR A 107 17.29 6.65 -21.79
C THR A 107 15.92 6.23 -22.33
N PRO A 108 15.40 6.88 -23.39
CA PRO A 108 14.13 6.49 -23.98
C PRO A 108 14.24 5.12 -24.67
N LEU A 109 13.10 4.46 -24.87
CA LEU A 109 13.05 3.27 -25.70
C LEU A 109 13.55 3.57 -27.13
N PRO A 110 14.34 2.65 -27.73
CA PRO A 110 14.73 2.78 -29.13
C PRO A 110 13.48 2.81 -30.01
N ALA A 111 13.57 3.46 -31.17
CA ALA A 111 12.45 3.52 -32.12
C ALA A 111 11.95 2.13 -32.54
N SER A 112 12.83 1.14 -32.56
CA SER A 112 12.53 -0.26 -32.88
C SER A 112 11.84 -1.05 -31.75
N SER A 113 11.59 -0.43 -30.58
CA SER A 113 10.94 -1.14 -29.46
C SER A 113 9.48 -1.43 -29.78
N SER A 114 9.04 -2.67 -29.57
CA SER A 114 7.63 -3.06 -29.70
C SER A 114 6.71 -2.38 -28.68
N LEU A 115 7.28 -1.80 -27.62
CA LEU A 115 6.53 -1.02 -26.61
C LEU A 115 6.31 0.43 -27.03
N ARG A 116 6.98 0.89 -28.09
CA ARG A 116 6.80 2.23 -28.65
C ARG A 116 5.80 2.15 -29.79
N LEU A 117 4.56 2.58 -29.51
CA LEU A 117 3.58 2.80 -30.58
C LEU A 117 4.06 4.01 -31.40
N GLU A 118 4.16 3.85 -32.72
CA GLU A 118 4.31 5.02 -33.59
C GLU A 118 3.05 5.86 -33.43
N ALA A 119 3.21 7.15 -33.13
CA ALA A 119 2.10 8.07 -33.26
C ALA A 119 1.83 8.18 -34.75
N ASP A 120 0.82 7.48 -35.25
CA ASP A 120 0.32 7.70 -36.60
C ASP A 120 0.07 9.21 -36.75
N THR A 121 0.88 9.84 -37.60
CA THR A 121 0.80 11.27 -37.96
C THR A 121 -0.53 11.64 -38.60
#